data_AF-A0A1C4LH93-F1
#
_entry.id   AF-A0A1C4LH93-F1
#
_cell.length_a   1.000
_cell.length_b   1.000
_cell.length_c   1.000
_cell.angle_alpha   90.00
_cell.angle_beta   90.00
_cell.angle_gamma   90.00
#
_symmetry.space_group_name_H-M   'P 1'
#
loop_
_entity.id
_entity.type
_entity.pdbx_description
1 polymer ?
#
loop_
_entity_poly.entity_id
_entity_poly.type
_entity_poly.pdbx_seq_one_letter_code
_entity_poly.pdbx_strand_id
1 'polypeptide(L)'
;MTAPAVTTTPGASLPARLDALRQRVAALVADRAAGDPTADDPLRGLYISPDTVRRLLDGPPHEDDGLPDGAEATSRPVPPEPAPGGDRFAALAARCGLTATEQAILLLALAPDVDRSFETLYGYLNDDVSRRRASTGLALDLCGLSAADPGARARFHASAPLVRLGLLRVDEPEAPFLGRVLRVPDR
;
A
#
# COMPACT_ATOMS: atom_id res chain seq x y z
N MET A 1 -14.14 -7.84 -13.11
CA MET A 1 -14.60 -7.88 -11.71
C MET A 1 -14.10 -6.60 -11.06
N THR A 2 -15.00 -5.69 -10.70
CA THR A 2 -14.68 -4.35 -10.17
C THR A 2 -13.86 -4.45 -8.88
N ALA A 3 -12.65 -3.89 -8.87
CA ALA A 3 -11.83 -3.78 -7.67
C ALA A 3 -12.60 -3.01 -6.58
N PRO A 4 -12.57 -3.45 -5.31
CA PRO A 4 -13.26 -2.75 -4.24
C PRO A 4 -12.59 -1.39 -3.99
N ALA A 5 -13.33 -0.31 -4.24
CA ALA A 5 -12.92 1.05 -3.93
C ALA A 5 -12.45 1.17 -2.47
N VAL A 6 -11.48 2.07 -2.23
CA VAL A 6 -10.95 2.32 -0.89
C VAL A 6 -11.99 3.04 -0.03
N THR A 7 -12.91 2.28 0.56
CA THR A 7 -13.80 2.76 1.61
C THR A 7 -13.03 2.81 2.92
N THR A 8 -12.47 3.98 3.21
CA THR A 8 -12.00 4.29 4.54
C THR A 8 -13.23 4.65 5.38
N THR A 9 -13.70 3.75 6.24
CA THR A 9 -14.83 4.03 7.14
C THR A 9 -14.43 5.14 8.11
N PRO A 10 -15.10 6.31 8.11
CA PRO A 10 -14.83 7.33 9.12
C PRO A 10 -15.20 6.80 10.51
N GLY A 11 -14.25 6.82 11.45
CA GLY A 11 -14.45 6.39 12.84
C GLY A 11 -13.96 4.98 13.21
N ALA A 12 -13.34 4.24 12.29
CA ALA A 12 -12.78 2.92 12.58
C ALA A 12 -11.51 3.02 13.45
N SER A 13 -11.46 2.28 14.56
CA SER A 13 -10.24 2.19 15.38
C SER A 13 -9.06 1.65 14.56
N LEU A 14 -7.82 1.94 14.98
CA LEU A 14 -6.62 1.43 14.32
C LEU A 14 -6.64 -0.11 14.12
N PRO A 15 -7.05 -0.93 15.10
CA PRO A 15 -7.25 -2.37 14.88
C PRO A 15 -8.19 -2.70 13.72
N ALA A 16 -9.35 -2.05 13.63
CA ALA A 16 -10.30 -2.29 12.55
C ALA A 16 -9.72 -1.91 11.17
N ARG A 17 -8.89 -0.86 11.12
CA ARG A 17 -8.16 -0.47 9.91
C ARG A 17 -7.12 -1.52 9.51
N LEU A 18 -6.38 -2.08 10.47
CA LEU A 18 -5.43 -3.17 10.23
C LEU A 18 -6.11 -4.46 9.79
N ASP A 19 -7.29 -4.78 10.32
CA ASP A 19 -8.08 -5.94 9.88
C ASP A 19 -8.55 -5.77 8.43
N ALA A 20 -9.04 -4.59 8.06
CA ALA A 20 -9.39 -4.28 6.67
C ALA A 20 -8.17 -4.35 5.74
N LEU A 21 -7.01 -3.89 6.20
CA LEU A 21 -5.76 -4.05 5.47
C LEU A 21 -5.38 -5.54 5.31
N ARG A 22 -5.53 -6.35 6.35
CA ARG A 22 -5.25 -7.79 6.29
C ARG A 22 -6.15 -8.49 5.26
N GLN A 23 -7.42 -8.09 5.16
CA GLN A 23 -8.32 -8.60 4.12
C GLN A 23 -7.86 -8.24 2.70
N ARG A 24 -7.38 -7.00 2.48
CA ARG A 24 -6.81 -6.59 1.18
C ARG A 24 -5.55 -7.37 0.84
N VAL A 25 -4.66 -7.53 1.81
CA VAL A 25 -3.43 -8.34 1.65
C VAL A 25 -3.79 -9.78 1.31
N ALA A 26 -4.77 -10.38 2.00
CA ALA A 26 -5.24 -11.72 1.71
C ALA A 26 -5.81 -11.86 0.28
N ALA A 27 -6.58 -10.87 -0.18
CA ALA A 27 -7.10 -10.85 -1.55
C ALA A 27 -5.96 -10.79 -2.60
N LEU A 28 -4.96 -9.93 -2.38
CA LEU A 28 -3.82 -9.80 -3.29
C LEU A 28 -2.91 -11.05 -3.28
N VAL A 29 -2.76 -11.70 -2.12
CA VAL A 29 -2.07 -12.98 -2.01
C VAL A 29 -2.81 -14.07 -2.79
N ALA A 30 -4.13 -14.17 -2.65
CA ALA A 30 -4.94 -15.15 -3.35
C ALA A 30 -4.90 -14.96 -4.88
N ASP A 31 -4.96 -13.70 -5.33
CA ASP A 31 -4.84 -13.35 -6.75
C ASP A 31 -3.48 -13.77 -7.33
N ARG A 32 -2.37 -13.45 -6.64
CA ARG A 32 -1.03 -13.86 -7.06
C ARG A 32 -0.83 -15.37 -7.02
N ALA A 33 -1.36 -16.05 -6.01
CA ALA A 33 -1.25 -17.50 -5.89
C ALA A 33 -2.01 -18.24 -7.00
N ALA A 34 -3.16 -17.71 -7.45
CA ALA A 34 -3.95 -18.34 -8.51
C ALA A 34 -3.19 -18.42 -9.86
N GLY A 35 -2.29 -17.46 -10.12
CA GLY A 35 -1.46 -17.42 -11.33
C GLY A 35 -0.02 -17.92 -11.14
N ASP A 36 0.34 -18.40 -9.96
CA ASP A 36 1.73 -18.75 -9.62
C ASP A 36 1.89 -20.24 -9.24
N PRO A 37 2.41 -21.10 -10.13
CA PRO A 37 2.67 -22.50 -9.81
C PRO A 37 3.81 -22.69 -8.79
N THR A 38 4.58 -21.64 -8.50
CA THR A 38 5.64 -21.61 -7.49
C THR A 38 5.19 -20.99 -6.15
N ALA A 39 3.90 -20.69 -5.98
CA ALA A 39 3.36 -20.10 -4.75
C ALA A 39 3.71 -20.91 -3.49
N ASP A 40 3.75 -22.25 -3.61
CA ASP A 40 4.07 -23.17 -2.52
C ASP A 40 5.58 -23.56 -2.46
N ASP A 41 6.44 -22.93 -3.26
CA ASP A 41 7.87 -23.26 -3.31
C ASP A 41 8.60 -22.75 -2.04
N PRO A 42 9.24 -23.63 -1.25
CA PRO A 42 9.99 -23.24 -0.06
C PRO A 42 11.19 -22.32 -0.34
N LEU A 43 11.70 -22.30 -1.58
CA LEU A 43 12.85 -21.52 -2.01
C LEU A 43 12.46 -20.25 -2.79
N ARG A 44 11.18 -19.86 -2.75
CA ARG A 44 10.65 -18.65 -3.41
C ARG A 44 11.44 -17.39 -3.00
N GLY A 45 11.77 -16.56 -3.99
CA GLY A 45 12.61 -15.37 -3.82
C GLY A 45 14.12 -15.61 -3.70
N LEU A 46 14.60 -16.87 -3.61
CA LEU A 46 16.04 -17.19 -3.53
C LEU A 46 16.67 -17.58 -4.88
N TYR A 47 15.84 -17.97 -5.86
CA TYR A 47 16.27 -18.30 -7.21
C TYR A 47 15.16 -18.00 -8.21
N ILE A 48 15.52 -17.80 -9.48
CA ILE A 48 14.58 -17.51 -10.56
C ILE A 48 14.43 -18.78 -11.41
N SER A 49 13.25 -19.39 -11.38
CA SER A 49 12.94 -20.57 -12.19
C SER A 49 12.60 -20.18 -13.65
N PRO A 50 12.80 -21.07 -14.64
CA PRO A 50 12.40 -20.81 -16.03
C PRO A 50 10.92 -20.47 -16.20
N ASP A 51 10.03 -21.05 -15.38
CA ASP A 51 8.60 -20.75 -15.40
C ASP A 51 8.30 -19.35 -14.87
N THR A 52 9.07 -18.88 -13.90
CA THR A 52 9.02 -17.47 -13.45
C THR A 52 9.45 -16.52 -14.55
N VAL A 53 10.52 -16.84 -15.30
CA VAL A 53 10.95 -16.04 -16.46
C VAL A 53 9.85 -15.94 -17.51
N ARG A 54 9.20 -17.07 -17.86
CA ARG A 54 8.11 -17.08 -18.85
C ARG A 54 6.95 -16.16 -18.44
N ARG A 55 6.51 -16.25 -17.18
CA ARG A 55 5.45 -15.38 -16.65
C ARG A 55 5.81 -13.89 -16.72
N LEU A 56 7.04 -13.54 -16.38
CA LEU A 56 7.49 -12.14 -16.46
C LEU A 56 7.47 -11.62 -17.91
N LEU A 57 7.70 -12.49 -18.90
CA LEU A 57 7.63 -12.14 -20.32
C LEU A 57 6.19 -12.08 -20.84
N ASP A 58 5.30 -12.93 -20.33
CA ASP A 58 3.87 -12.89 -20.67
C ASP A 58 3.17 -11.62 -20.12
N GLY A 59 3.79 -10.98 -19.12
CA GLY A 59 3.31 -9.77 -18.49
C GLY A 59 2.16 -10.02 -17.51
N PRO A 60 1.88 -9.10 -16.58
CA PRO A 60 0.63 -9.17 -15.82
C PRO A 60 -0.55 -9.09 -16.80
N PRO A 61 -1.66 -9.82 -16.57
CA PRO A 61 -2.86 -9.63 -17.35
C PRO A 61 -3.23 -8.14 -17.31
N HIS A 62 -3.36 -7.53 -18.49
CA HIS A 62 -3.78 -6.14 -18.62
C HIS A 62 -5.15 -5.98 -17.97
N GLU A 63 -5.21 -5.40 -16.78
CA GLU A 63 -6.45 -4.80 -16.30
C GLU A 63 -6.70 -3.62 -17.23
N ASP A 64 -7.68 -3.80 -18.12
CA ASP A 64 -8.18 -2.78 -19.04
C ASP A 64 -8.35 -1.47 -18.26
N ASP A 65 -7.53 -0.46 -18.58
CA ASP A 65 -7.48 0.85 -17.95
C ASP A 65 -8.82 1.57 -18.19
N GLY A 66 -9.84 1.17 -17.44
CA GLY A 66 -11.02 1.96 -17.22
C GLY A 66 -10.63 3.15 -16.36
N LEU A 67 -10.14 4.22 -17.00
CA LEU A 67 -9.93 5.53 -16.39
C LEU A 67 -11.17 5.89 -15.56
N PRO A 68 -11.10 6.01 -14.22
CA PRO A 68 -12.13 6.77 -13.52
C PRO A 68 -11.89 8.24 -13.86
N ASP A 69 -12.73 8.75 -14.78
CA ASP A 69 -12.88 10.17 -15.06
C ASP A 69 -13.14 10.94 -13.76
N GLY A 70 -12.50 12.09 -13.65
CA GLY A 70 -12.41 12.86 -12.42
C GLY A 70 -13.75 13.44 -11.98
N ALA A 71 -13.93 13.52 -10.66
CA ALA A 71 -14.77 14.54 -10.07
C ALA A 71 -14.19 14.97 -8.72
N GLU A 72 -13.57 16.14 -8.74
CA GLU A 72 -13.36 16.96 -7.55
C GLU A 72 -14.70 17.21 -6.85
N ALA A 73 -14.72 17.03 -5.53
CA ALA A 73 -15.65 17.73 -4.66
C ALA A 73 -14.93 18.09 -3.37
N THR A 74 -14.32 19.28 -3.39
CA THR A 74 -13.92 19.99 -2.19
C THR A 74 -15.19 20.31 -1.40
N SER A 75 -15.46 19.53 -0.36
CA SER A 75 -16.18 20.00 0.80
C SER A 75 -15.33 19.64 1.98
N ARG A 76 -14.66 20.64 2.55
CA ARG A 76 -13.91 20.52 3.81
C ARG A 76 -14.89 20.72 4.95
N PRO A 77 -15.35 19.67 5.65
CA PRO A 77 -16.01 19.86 6.93
C PRO A 77 -14.91 20.32 7.90
N VAL A 78 -15.17 21.41 8.62
CA VAL A 78 -14.38 21.75 9.81
C VAL A 78 -14.42 20.54 10.75
N PRO A 79 -13.28 19.98 11.21
CA PRO A 79 -13.33 18.80 12.06
C PRO A 79 -13.97 19.20 13.39
N PRO A 80 -15.01 18.48 13.88
CA PRO A 80 -15.36 18.57 15.29
C PRO A 80 -14.16 18.12 16.13
N GLU A 81 -13.95 18.74 17.28
CA GLU A 81 -12.90 18.33 18.21
C GLU A 81 -12.98 16.81 18.46
N PRO A 82 -11.84 16.10 18.46
CA PRO A 82 -11.85 14.66 18.66
C PRO A 82 -12.40 14.36 20.06
N ALA A 83 -13.58 13.76 20.10
CA ALA A 83 -14.11 13.21 21.35
C ALA A 83 -13.08 12.26 21.97
N PRO A 84 -12.91 12.27 23.30
CA PRO A 84 -12.00 11.34 23.98
C PRO A 84 -12.46 9.90 23.70
N GLY A 85 -11.67 9.16 22.91
CA GLY A 85 -12.01 7.81 22.41
C GLY A 85 -12.13 7.67 20.89
N GLY A 86 -12.01 8.77 20.13
CA GLY A 86 -12.09 8.77 18.67
C GLY A 86 -10.88 8.17 17.95
N ASP A 87 -11.09 7.81 16.68
CA ASP A 87 -10.06 7.31 15.76
C ASP A 87 -8.95 8.35 15.55
N ARG A 88 -7.85 8.20 16.30
CA ARG A 88 -6.67 9.09 16.23
C ARG A 88 -6.02 9.10 14.86
N PHE A 89 -6.12 8.01 14.10
CA PHE A 89 -5.59 7.92 12.75
C PHE A 89 -6.41 8.81 11.80
N ALA A 90 -7.74 8.75 11.87
CA ALA A 90 -8.60 9.67 11.10
C ALA A 90 -8.38 11.14 11.51
N ALA A 91 -8.21 11.42 12.80
CA ALA A 91 -7.92 12.78 13.26
C ALA A 91 -6.59 13.32 12.71
N LEU A 92 -5.53 12.50 12.68
CA LEU A 92 -4.25 12.83 12.05
C LEU A 92 -4.44 13.10 10.56
N ALA A 93 -5.10 12.18 9.85
CA ALA A 93 -5.34 12.28 8.42
C ALA A 93 -6.09 13.58 8.06
N ALA A 94 -7.14 13.92 8.82
CA ALA A 94 -7.90 15.15 8.64
C ALA A 94 -7.04 16.41 8.87
N ARG A 95 -6.23 16.42 9.93
CA ARG A 95 -5.32 17.54 10.25
C ARG A 95 -4.25 17.74 9.17
N CYS A 96 -3.77 16.66 8.58
CA CYS A 96 -2.74 16.67 7.55
C CYS A 96 -3.32 16.81 6.13
N GLY A 97 -4.66 16.81 5.98
CA GLY A 97 -5.33 16.90 4.68
C GLY A 97 -5.07 15.69 3.77
N LEU A 98 -4.88 14.50 4.35
CA LEU A 98 -4.55 13.29 3.59
C LEU A 98 -5.76 12.75 2.82
N THR A 99 -5.57 12.47 1.54
CA THR A 99 -6.51 11.72 0.71
C THR A 99 -6.68 10.28 1.22
N ALA A 100 -7.76 9.59 0.81
CA ALA A 100 -7.99 8.20 1.19
C ALA A 100 -6.84 7.27 0.76
N THR A 101 -6.26 7.53 -0.41
CA THR A 101 -5.07 6.81 -0.90
C THR A 101 -3.86 7.06 -0.03
N GLU A 102 -3.58 8.31 0.36
CA GLU A 102 -2.44 8.63 1.21
C GLU A 102 -2.60 8.03 2.61
N GLN A 103 -3.83 7.98 3.13
CA GLN A 103 -4.15 7.26 4.36
C GLN A 103 -3.86 5.76 4.23
N ALA A 104 -4.22 5.12 3.12
CA ALA A 104 -3.90 3.73 2.87
C ALA A 104 -2.38 3.48 2.81
N ILE A 105 -1.64 4.33 2.10
CA ILE A 105 -0.16 4.25 2.02
C ILE A 105 0.48 4.41 3.41
N LEU A 106 -0.01 5.35 4.23
CA LEU A 106 0.49 5.54 5.59
C LEU A 106 0.20 4.31 6.46
N LEU A 107 -0.99 3.74 6.37
CA LEU A 107 -1.36 2.53 7.10
C LEU A 107 -0.51 1.33 6.69
N LEU A 108 -0.20 1.18 5.40
CA LEU A 108 0.69 0.14 4.87
C LEU A 108 2.11 0.25 5.43
N ALA A 109 2.65 1.47 5.49
CA ALA A 109 3.97 1.69 6.08
C ALA A 109 3.99 1.42 7.60
N LEU A 110 2.90 1.76 8.30
CA LEU A 110 2.76 1.60 9.75
C LEU A 110 2.50 0.16 10.19
N ALA A 111 1.81 -0.64 9.38
CA ALA A 111 1.33 -1.97 9.74
C ALA A 111 2.40 -2.89 10.39
N PRO A 112 3.61 -3.05 9.83
CA PRO A 112 4.65 -3.91 10.43
C PRO A 112 5.17 -3.40 11.79
N ASP A 113 5.04 -2.11 12.11
CA ASP A 113 5.41 -1.58 13.43
C ASP A 113 4.36 -1.88 14.50
N VAL A 114 3.11 -2.12 14.10
CA VAL A 114 1.99 -2.38 15.02
C VAL A 114 1.71 -3.88 15.14
N ASP A 115 1.81 -4.63 14.04
CA ASP A 115 1.56 -6.06 13.98
C ASP A 115 2.62 -6.74 13.10
N ARG A 116 3.49 -7.51 13.77
CA ARG A 116 4.62 -8.23 13.18
C ARG A 116 4.21 -9.23 12.11
N SER A 117 2.95 -9.69 12.08
CA SER A 117 2.46 -10.59 11.03
C SER A 117 2.58 -9.97 9.64
N PHE A 118 2.49 -8.63 9.54
CA PHE A 118 2.69 -7.92 8.28
C PHE A 118 4.12 -8.02 7.75
N GLU A 119 5.13 -8.24 8.59
CA GLU A 119 6.51 -8.43 8.12
C GLU A 119 6.60 -9.64 7.18
N THR A 120 6.03 -10.77 7.59
CA THR A 120 6.02 -12.00 6.79
C THR A 120 5.15 -11.85 5.54
N LEU A 121 3.96 -11.26 5.67
CA LEU A 121 3.06 -11.02 4.54
C LEU A 121 3.70 -10.13 3.48
N TYR A 122 4.43 -9.09 3.89
CA TYR A 122 5.13 -8.21 2.97
C TYR A 122 6.35 -8.87 2.35
N GLY A 123 7.09 -9.70 3.10
CA GLY A 123 8.17 -10.49 2.53
C GLY A 123 7.68 -11.41 1.41
N TYR A 124 6.55 -12.09 1.62
CA TYR A 124 5.91 -12.92 0.58
C TYR A 124 5.47 -12.07 -0.63
N LEU A 125 4.79 -10.95 -0.40
CA LEU A 125 4.29 -10.11 -1.50
C LEU A 125 5.40 -9.36 -2.26
N ASN A 126 6.53 -9.07 -1.62
CA ASN A 126 7.72 -8.52 -2.26
C ASN A 126 8.55 -9.59 -2.98
N ASP A 127 8.18 -10.87 -2.86
CA ASP A 127 8.97 -12.02 -3.33
C ASP A 127 10.40 -12.05 -2.75
N ASP A 128 10.56 -11.56 -1.52
CA ASP A 128 11.84 -11.46 -0.84
C ASP A 128 11.60 -11.48 0.68
N VAL A 129 11.90 -12.61 1.32
CA VAL A 129 11.72 -12.80 2.76
C VAL A 129 12.56 -11.86 3.63
N SER A 130 13.60 -11.23 3.06
CA SER A 130 14.38 -10.19 3.74
C SER A 130 13.68 -8.83 3.77
N ARG A 131 12.73 -8.59 2.84
CA ARG A 131 11.96 -7.33 2.71
C ARG A 131 10.68 -7.34 3.54
N ARG A 132 10.84 -7.03 4.83
CA ARG A 132 9.78 -7.03 5.85
C ARG A 132 8.94 -5.75 5.92
N ARG A 133 9.03 -4.89 4.91
CA ARG A 133 8.38 -3.57 4.87
C ARG A 133 7.65 -3.39 3.55
N ALA A 134 6.64 -2.52 3.57
CA ALA A 134 5.98 -2.12 2.35
C ALA A 134 7.01 -1.42 1.44
N SER A 135 7.08 -1.85 0.18
CA SER A 135 7.74 -1.11 -0.87
C SER A 135 6.74 -0.13 -1.51
N THR A 136 7.24 0.87 -2.22
CA THR A 136 6.41 1.73 -3.08
C THR A 136 5.60 0.92 -4.09
N GLY A 137 6.17 -0.14 -4.69
CA GLY A 137 5.46 -1.04 -5.60
C GLY A 137 4.33 -1.78 -4.90
N LEU A 138 4.62 -2.40 -3.75
CA LEU A 138 3.59 -3.07 -2.96
C LEU A 138 2.47 -2.12 -2.52
N ALA A 139 2.81 -0.88 -2.19
CA ALA A 139 1.82 0.12 -1.81
C ALA A 139 0.93 0.53 -2.99
N LEU A 140 1.48 0.62 -4.20
CA LEU A 140 0.72 0.88 -5.41
C LEU A 140 -0.23 -0.28 -5.72
N ASP A 141 0.26 -1.53 -5.67
CA ASP A 141 -0.54 -2.72 -5.92
C ASP A 141 -1.72 -2.82 -4.95
N LEU A 142 -1.47 -2.68 -3.64
CA LEU A 142 -2.52 -2.74 -2.61
C LEU A 142 -3.50 -1.56 -2.66
N CYS A 143 -3.12 -0.46 -3.34
CA CYS A 143 -4.00 0.66 -3.60
C CYS A 143 -4.69 0.59 -4.98
N GLY A 144 -4.40 -0.42 -5.81
CA GLY A 144 -4.92 -0.54 -7.17
C GLY A 144 -4.45 0.59 -8.09
N LEU A 145 -3.19 1.03 -7.93
CA LEU A 145 -2.62 2.14 -8.69
C LEU A 145 -1.53 1.65 -9.64
N SER A 146 -1.54 2.17 -10.87
CA SER A 146 -0.50 1.87 -11.84
C SER A 146 0.81 2.59 -11.51
N ALA A 147 1.93 1.86 -11.55
CA ALA A 147 3.28 2.42 -11.44
C ALA A 147 3.65 3.37 -12.60
N ALA A 148 2.92 3.30 -13.71
CA ALA A 148 3.06 4.18 -14.86
C ALA A 148 2.35 5.53 -14.67
N ASP A 149 1.36 5.62 -13.76
CA ASP A 149 0.66 6.87 -13.46
C ASP A 149 1.60 7.86 -12.72
N PRO A 150 1.92 9.02 -13.31
CA PRO A 150 2.73 10.05 -12.66
C PRO A 150 2.10 10.54 -11.34
N GLY A 151 0.76 10.59 -11.26
CA GLY A 151 0.04 10.99 -10.05
C GLY A 151 0.26 10.01 -8.90
N ALA A 152 0.18 8.70 -9.18
CA ALA A 152 0.50 7.65 -8.23
C ALA A 152 1.95 7.75 -7.71
N ARG A 153 2.91 7.96 -8.62
CA ARG A 153 4.34 8.14 -8.27
C ARG A 153 4.58 9.40 -7.44
N ALA A 154 3.88 10.49 -7.76
CA ALA A 154 4.03 11.78 -7.09
C ALA A 154 3.71 11.73 -5.59
N ARG A 155 2.90 10.76 -5.13
CA ARG A 155 2.57 10.57 -3.71
C ARG A 155 3.77 10.19 -2.83
N PHE A 156 4.86 9.72 -3.43
CA PHE A 156 6.11 9.36 -2.75
C PHE A 156 7.21 10.42 -2.93
N HIS A 157 6.93 11.50 -3.66
CA HIS A 157 7.88 12.59 -3.89
C HIS A 157 8.12 13.39 -2.60
N ALA A 158 9.30 14.02 -2.47
CA ALA A 158 9.65 14.81 -1.29
C ALA A 158 8.67 15.97 -0.99
N SER A 159 7.97 16.47 -2.02
CA SER A 159 6.95 17.52 -1.89
C SER A 159 5.55 17.00 -1.55
N ALA A 160 5.32 15.69 -1.61
CA ALA A 160 4.02 15.09 -1.31
C ALA A 160 3.66 15.28 0.17
N PRO A 161 2.38 15.44 0.53
CA PRO A 161 1.96 15.61 1.93
C PRO A 161 2.55 14.58 2.88
N LEU A 162 2.55 13.30 2.49
CA LEU A 162 3.10 12.20 3.30
C LEU A 162 4.56 12.40 3.69
N VAL A 163 5.41 12.77 2.72
CA VAL A 163 6.85 12.92 2.94
C VAL A 163 7.19 14.29 3.53
N ARG A 164 6.60 15.36 2.97
CA ARG A 164 6.83 16.74 3.41
C ARG A 164 6.43 16.97 4.86
N LEU A 165 5.33 16.36 5.32
CA LEU A 165 4.88 16.45 6.71
C LEU A 165 5.59 15.46 7.63
N GLY A 166 6.54 14.66 7.12
CA GLY A 166 7.32 13.70 7.90
C GLY A 166 6.55 12.47 8.37
N LEU A 167 5.37 12.20 7.82
CA LEU A 167 4.54 11.03 8.14
C LEU A 167 5.07 9.75 7.49
N LEU A 168 5.74 9.90 6.35
CA LEU A 168 6.32 8.82 5.57
C LEU A 168 7.75 9.16 5.19
N ARG A 169 8.64 8.18 5.31
CA ARG A 169 9.99 8.21 4.77
C ARG A 169 10.12 7.13 3.70
N VAL A 170 10.70 7.52 2.56
CA VAL A 170 11.06 6.60 1.47
C VAL A 170 12.56 6.37 1.56
N ASP A 171 12.94 5.16 1.95
CA ASP A 171 14.33 4.72 2.06
C ASP A 171 14.83 4.05 0.78
N GLU A 172 16.13 3.75 0.75
CA GLU A 172 16.83 3.12 -0.37
C GLU A 172 16.70 3.94 -1.68
N PRO A 173 17.13 5.21 -1.71
CA PRO A 173 16.96 6.07 -2.88
C PRO A 173 17.64 5.54 -4.15
N GLU A 174 18.73 4.78 -3.98
CA GLU A 174 19.48 4.12 -5.05
C GLU A 174 18.75 2.91 -5.64
N ALA A 175 17.74 2.35 -4.93
CA ALA A 175 16.93 1.28 -5.46
C ALA A 175 15.97 1.79 -6.55
N PRO A 176 15.60 0.93 -7.52
CA PRO A 176 14.54 1.21 -8.46
C PRO A 176 13.27 1.67 -7.75
N PHE A 177 12.52 2.60 -8.35
CA PHE A 177 11.42 3.28 -7.69
C PHE A 177 10.49 2.34 -6.93
N LEU A 178 10.07 1.21 -7.52
CA LEU A 178 9.14 0.22 -6.95
C LEU A 178 9.73 -0.60 -5.81
N GLY A 179 11.04 -0.70 -5.71
CA GLY A 179 11.74 -1.42 -4.65
C GLY A 179 12.07 -0.57 -3.43
N ARG A 180 11.76 0.74 -3.45
CA ARG A 180 12.06 1.66 -2.35
C ARG A 180 11.18 1.37 -1.14
N VAL A 181 11.80 1.35 0.04
CA VAL A 181 11.13 0.94 1.29
C VAL A 181 10.38 2.12 1.91
N LEU A 182 9.18 1.86 2.42
CA LEU A 182 8.34 2.81 3.13
C LEU A 182 8.45 2.62 4.64
N ARG A 183 8.64 3.72 5.39
CA ARG A 183 8.67 3.73 6.86
C ARG A 183 7.89 4.89 7.44
N VAL A 184 7.23 4.63 8.57
CA VAL A 184 6.73 5.69 9.45
C VAL A 184 7.84 6.06 10.43
N PRO A 185 8.25 7.33 10.53
CA PRO A 185 9.27 7.74 11.49
C PRO A 185 8.77 7.74 12.94
N ASP A 186 9.61 7.35 13.91
CA ASP A 186 9.29 7.23 15.36
C ASP A 186 9.07 8.56 16.12
N ARG A 187 8.98 9.69 15.43
CA ARG A 187 9.07 11.05 16.00
C ARG A 187 7.74 11.63 16.45
#